data_AF-A0A929M8D8-F1
#
_entry.id   AF-A0A929M8D8-F1
#
_cell.length_a   1.000
_cell.length_b   1.000
_cell.length_c   1.000
_cell.angle_alpha   90.00
_cell.angle_beta   90.00
_cell.angle_gamma   90.00
#
_symmetry.space_group_name_H-M   'P 1'
#
loop_
_entity.id
_entity.type
_entity.pdbx_description
1 polymer ?
#
loop_
_entity_poly.entity_id
_entity_poly.type
_entity_poly.pdbx_seq_one_letter_code
_entity_poly.pdbx_strand_id
1 'polypeptide(L)'
;MSIAVIGAGKWGSALFHAFSENNECVISSRTPREMPNFVSLDEALECEYLVCTIPTQATNLWQKQNYKNKGQKILVASKGIDTANLKFLNEIYEDFVDRENLAFLSGPTFAKEIMQKL
;
A
#
# COMPACT_ATOMS: atom_id res chain seq x y z
N MET A 1 -12.46 3.47 -11.52
CA MET A 1 -11.98 2.53 -10.49
C MET A 1 -10.83 3.23 -9.79
N SER A 2 -10.97 3.56 -8.51
CA SER A 2 -9.99 4.38 -7.80
C SER A 2 -8.99 3.52 -7.04
N ILE A 3 -7.70 3.75 -7.28
CA ILE A 3 -6.58 3.06 -6.62
C ILE A 3 -5.86 4.05 -5.71
N ALA A 4 -5.66 3.70 -4.45
CA ALA A 4 -4.79 4.46 -3.55
C ALA A 4 -3.51 3.70 -3.23
N VAL A 5 -2.36 4.34 -3.42
CA VAL A 5 -1.08 3.86 -2.88
C VAL A 5 -0.84 4.43 -1.50
N ILE A 6 -0.71 3.55 -0.50
CA ILE A 6 -0.44 3.91 0.88
C ILE A 6 1.06 3.72 1.15
N GLY A 7 1.77 4.84 1.23
CA GLY A 7 3.22 4.92 1.38
C GLY A 7 3.87 5.56 0.16
N ALA A 8 4.59 6.66 0.37
CA ALA A 8 5.29 7.41 -0.68
C ALA A 8 6.82 7.28 -0.55
N GLY A 9 7.30 6.09 -0.17
CA GLY A 9 8.72 5.73 -0.30
C GLY A 9 9.06 5.38 -1.75
N LYS A 10 10.32 5.05 -2.04
CA LYS A 10 10.77 4.71 -3.40
C LYS A 10 9.88 3.66 -4.08
N TRP A 11 9.51 2.60 -3.35
CA TRP A 11 8.67 1.53 -3.87
C TRP A 11 7.22 1.96 -4.12
N GLY A 12 6.59 2.62 -3.14
CA GLY A 12 5.23 3.14 -3.32
C GLY A 12 5.12 4.19 -4.43
N SER A 13 6.11 5.08 -4.57
CA SER A 13 6.16 6.02 -5.70
C SER A 13 6.30 5.33 -7.06
N ALA A 14 7.07 4.23 -7.13
CA ALA A 14 7.20 3.44 -8.36
C ALA A 14 5.89 2.72 -8.72
N LEU A 15 5.21 2.13 -7.73
CA LEU A 15 3.90 1.51 -7.95
C LEU A 15 2.85 2.55 -8.33
N PHE A 16 2.83 3.71 -7.68
CA PHE A 16 1.96 4.82 -8.06
C PHE A 16 2.19 5.22 -9.51
N HIS A 17 3.45 5.37 -9.94
CA HIS A 17 3.77 5.65 -11.34
C HIS A 17 3.20 4.60 -12.29
N ALA A 18 3.42 3.31 -12.00
CA ALA A 18 2.94 2.21 -12.85
C ALA A 18 1.40 2.10 -12.88
N PHE A 19 0.73 2.20 -11.75
CA PHE A 19 -0.74 2.12 -11.69
C PHE A 19 -1.40 3.34 -12.34
N SER A 20 -0.78 4.52 -12.25
CA SER A 20 -1.31 5.76 -12.85
C SER A 20 -1.30 5.78 -14.37
N GLU A 21 -0.64 4.84 -15.04
CA GLU A 21 -0.59 4.83 -16.52
C GLU A 21 -1.97 4.65 -17.15
N ASN A 22 -2.81 3.81 -16.55
CA ASN A 22 -4.10 3.41 -17.12
C ASN A 22 -5.26 3.54 -16.12
N ASN A 23 -5.00 4.09 -14.93
CA ASN A 23 -5.98 4.15 -13.85
C ASN A 23 -5.95 5.49 -13.14
N GLU A 24 -7.09 5.89 -12.59
CA GLU A 24 -7.15 6.97 -11.60
C GLU A 24 -6.49 6.48 -10.30
N CYS A 25 -5.30 7.02 -10.03
CA CYS A 25 -4.52 6.66 -8.87
C CYS A 25 -4.16 7.90 -8.06
N VAL A 26 -4.31 7.75 -6.75
CA VAL A 26 -3.89 8.73 -5.74
C VAL A 26 -2.85 8.10 -4.83
N ILE A 27 -2.07 8.94 -4.14
CA ILE A 27 -1.03 8.49 -3.22
C ILE A 27 -1.11 9.27 -1.92
N SER A 28 -0.91 8.57 -0.80
CA SER A 28 -0.82 9.21 0.51
C SER A 28 0.32 8.63 1.32
N SER A 29 0.85 9.42 2.25
CA SER A 29 1.84 8.95 3.21
C SER A 29 1.85 9.81 4.47
N ARG A 30 2.42 9.28 5.55
CA ARG A 30 2.53 9.99 6.84
C ARG A 30 3.16 11.38 6.71
N THR A 31 4.16 11.54 5.85
CA THR A 31 4.81 12.82 5.60
C THR A 31 4.29 13.38 4.28
N PRO A 32 3.71 14.59 4.26
CA PRO A 32 3.29 15.23 3.02
C PRO A 32 4.42 15.31 2.00
N ARG A 33 4.09 15.14 0.72
CA ARG A 33 5.04 15.28 -0.39
C ARG A 33 4.46 16.13 -1.49
N GLU A 34 5.31 16.93 -2.10
CA GLU A 34 4.98 17.61 -3.35
C GLU A 34 5.08 16.62 -4.50
N MET A 35 3.95 16.00 -4.85
CA MET A 35 3.83 15.11 -6.00
C MET A 35 2.39 15.11 -6.55
N PRO A 36 2.19 14.76 -7.83
CA PRO A 36 0.85 14.69 -8.42
C PRO A 36 -0.06 13.73 -7.66
N ASN A 37 -1.34 14.08 -7.55
CA ASN A 37 -2.39 13.28 -6.91
C ASN A 37 -2.05 12.83 -5.48
N PHE A 38 -1.25 13.62 -4.76
CA PHE A 38 -1.04 13.43 -3.33
C PHE A 38 -2.28 13.91 -2.57
N VAL A 39 -2.89 13.01 -1.81
CA VAL A 39 -4.15 13.26 -1.09
C VAL A 39 -4.02 12.97 0.41
N SER A 40 -5.01 13.42 1.17
CA SER A 40 -5.09 13.08 2.59
C SER A 40 -5.24 11.57 2.78
N LEU A 41 -4.85 11.06 3.95
CA LEU A 41 -5.00 9.63 4.23
C LEU A 41 -6.48 9.22 4.22
N ASP A 42 -7.36 10.04 4.77
CA ASP A 42 -8.80 9.77 4.82
C ASP A 42 -9.37 9.64 3.40
N GLU A 43 -9.01 10.54 2.49
CA GLU A 43 -9.41 10.48 1.09
C GLU A 43 -8.87 9.23 0.38
N ALA A 44 -7.60 8.88 0.59
CA ALA A 44 -7.02 7.66 0.05
C ALA A 44 -7.74 6.39 0.54
N LEU A 45 -8.20 6.38 1.79
CA LEU A 45 -8.92 5.27 2.40
C LEU A 45 -10.40 5.17 1.98
N GLU A 46 -10.89 6.07 1.11
CA GLU A 46 -12.18 5.89 0.42
C GLU A 46 -12.05 5.12 -0.91
N CYS A 47 -10.84 4.84 -1.38
CA CYS A 47 -10.64 4.09 -2.62
C CYS A 47 -11.02 2.61 -2.48
N GLU A 48 -11.51 2.03 -3.59
CA GLU A 48 -11.91 0.61 -3.66
C GLU A 48 -10.70 -0.33 -3.56
N TYR A 49 -9.55 0.08 -4.14
CA TYR A 49 -8.30 -0.68 -4.13
C TYR A 49 -7.23 0.07 -3.35
N LEU A 50 -6.59 -0.62 -2.41
CA LEU A 50 -5.48 -0.09 -1.64
C LEU A 50 -4.20 -0.87 -1.95
N VAL A 51 -3.14 -0.16 -2.33
CA VAL A 51 -1.80 -0.73 -2.53
C VAL A 51 -0.93 -0.31 -1.35
N CYS A 52 -0.70 -1.23 -0.41
CA CYS A 52 0.01 -0.94 0.82
C CYS A 52 1.51 -1.21 0.68
N THR A 53 2.32 -0.18 0.88
CA THR A 53 3.80 -0.25 0.88
C THR A 53 4.41 0.16 2.23
N ILE A 54 3.63 0.03 3.30
CA ILE A 54 4.04 0.36 4.67
C ILE A 54 5.11 -0.64 5.13
N PRO A 55 6.22 -0.20 5.73
CA PRO A 55 7.23 -1.11 6.27
C PRO A 55 6.60 -2.16 7.21
N THR A 56 7.03 -3.42 7.10
CA THR A 56 6.43 -4.53 7.85
C THR A 56 6.37 -4.27 9.35
N GLN A 57 7.44 -3.72 9.92
CA GLN A 57 7.53 -3.41 11.37
C GLN A 57 6.50 -2.35 11.84
N ALA A 58 6.00 -1.52 10.92
CA ALA A 58 4.99 -0.50 11.24
C ALA A 58 3.56 -0.93 10.87
N THR A 59 3.40 -2.04 10.15
CA THR A 59 2.13 -2.42 9.53
C THR A 59 1.05 -2.69 10.57
N ASN A 60 1.32 -3.51 11.60
CA ASN A 60 0.33 -3.84 12.63
C ASN A 60 -0.20 -2.60 13.35
N LEU A 61 0.70 -1.72 13.82
CA LEU A 61 0.30 -0.48 14.48
C LEU A 61 -0.46 0.46 13.54
N TRP A 62 0.00 0.58 12.29
CA TRP A 62 -0.66 1.42 11.30
C TRP A 62 -2.08 0.96 11.03
N GLN A 63 -2.31 -0.34 10.88
CA GLN A 63 -3.64 -0.91 10.69
C GLN A 63 -4.57 -0.59 11.86
N LYS A 64 -4.11 -0.81 13.10
CA LYS A 64 -4.89 -0.50 14.32
C LYS A 64 -5.30 0.97 14.43
N GLN A 65 -4.44 1.88 13.97
CA GLN A 65 -4.64 3.32 14.16
C GLN A 65 -5.44 3.97 13.03
N ASN A 66 -5.28 3.49 11.80
CA ASN A 66 -5.71 4.24 10.62
C ASN A 66 -6.73 3.48 9.77
N TYR A 67 -6.77 2.15 9.84
CA TYR A 67 -7.59 1.36 8.92
C TYR A 67 -8.92 0.95 9.55
N LYS A 68 -9.98 1.04 8.76
CA LYS A 68 -11.31 0.49 9.05
C LYS A 68 -11.75 -0.30 7.84
N ASN A 69 -12.17 -1.55 8.05
CA ASN A 69 -12.61 -2.40 6.94
C ASN A 69 -13.91 -1.85 6.34
N LYS A 70 -13.85 -1.46 5.06
CA LYS A 70 -15.01 -1.06 4.24
C LYS A 70 -15.27 -2.01 3.08
N GLY A 71 -14.69 -3.22 3.10
CA GLY A 71 -14.76 -4.19 2.00
C GLY A 71 -13.77 -3.90 0.85
N GLN A 72 -12.71 -3.15 1.13
CA GLN A 72 -11.72 -2.75 0.14
C GLN A 72 -10.78 -3.90 -0.19
N LYS A 73 -10.32 -3.97 -1.43
CA LYS A 73 -9.34 -4.96 -1.88
C LYS A 73 -7.93 -4.43 -1.65
N ILE A 74 -7.13 -5.15 -0.89
CA ILE A 74 -5.78 -4.72 -0.50
C ILE A 74 -4.72 -5.56 -1.21
N LEU A 75 -3.87 -4.87 -1.97
CA LEU A 75 -2.61 -5.40 -2.49
C LEU A 75 -1.48 -5.03 -1.54
N VAL A 76 -0.96 -6.02 -0.81
CA VAL A 76 0.20 -5.86 0.06
C VAL A 76 1.47 -5.99 -0.79
N ALA A 77 2.20 -4.89 -0.94
CA ALA A 77 3.44 -4.84 -1.70
C ALA A 77 4.68 -4.63 -0.81
N SER A 78 4.52 -4.81 0.50
CA SER A 78 5.60 -4.87 1.48
C SER A 78 6.18 -6.28 1.60
N LYS A 79 7.40 -6.40 2.13
CA LYS A 79 8.08 -7.69 2.35
C LYS A 79 8.72 -7.74 3.74
N GLY A 80 8.77 -8.93 4.33
CA GLY A 80 9.43 -9.18 5.61
C GLY A 80 8.52 -9.85 6.64
N ILE A 81 9.02 -9.95 7.87
CA ILE A 81 8.33 -10.51 9.04
C ILE A 81 8.32 -9.43 10.12
N ASP A 82 7.19 -9.23 10.80
CA ASP A 82 7.11 -8.37 11.98
C ASP A 82 7.84 -9.06 13.13
N THR A 83 8.99 -8.52 13.54
CA THR A 83 9.84 -9.19 14.53
C THR A 83 9.34 -8.98 15.96
N ALA A 84 8.44 -8.02 16.19
CA ALA A 84 7.85 -7.80 17.50
C ALA A 84 6.74 -8.82 17.78
N ASN A 85 5.92 -9.13 16.77
CA ASN A 85 4.80 -10.06 16.90
C ASN A 85 5.08 -11.46 16.32
N LEU A 86 6.22 -11.66 15.67
CA LEU A 86 6.62 -12.88 14.97
C LEU A 86 5.59 -13.33 13.91
N LYS A 87 4.95 -12.36 13.25
CA LYS A 87 3.92 -12.59 12.24
C LYS A 87 4.41 -12.23 10.83
N PHE A 88 4.03 -13.03 9.85
CA PHE A 88 4.07 -12.65 8.44
C PHE A 88 3.03 -11.58 8.14
N LEU A 89 3.20 -10.87 7.02
CA LEU A 89 2.27 -9.82 6.61
C LEU A 89 0.84 -10.35 6.44
N ASN A 90 0.64 -11.53 5.85
CA ASN A 90 -0.71 -12.10 5.74
C ASN A 90 -1.38 -12.32 7.09
N GLU A 91 -0.65 -12.79 8.09
CA GLU A 91 -1.17 -13.00 9.46
C GLU A 91 -1.48 -11.69 10.19
N ILE A 92 -0.87 -10.58 9.78
CA ILE A 92 -1.20 -9.24 10.28
C ILE A 92 -2.44 -8.70 9.58
N TYR A 93 -2.50 -8.77 8.24
CA TYR A 93 -3.62 -8.22 7.47
C TYR A 93 -4.93 -8.99 7.68
N GLU A 94 -4.86 -10.31 7.88
CA GLU A 94 -6.04 -11.16 8.19
C GLU A 94 -6.70 -10.81 9.53
N ASP A 95 -6.01 -10.08 10.44
CA ASP A 95 -6.64 -9.54 11.66
C ASP A 95 -7.60 -8.36 11.37
N PHE A 96 -7.55 -7.75 10.16
CA PHE A 96 -8.28 -6.53 9.81
C PHE A 96 -9.12 -6.62 8.54
N VAL A 97 -8.80 -7.56 7.64
CA VAL A 97 -9.37 -7.67 6.29
C VAL A 97 -9.63 -9.13 5.96
N ASP A 98 -10.77 -9.40 5.33
CA ASP A 98 -11.12 -10.75 4.89
C ASP A 98 -10.12 -11.28 3.86
N ARG A 99 -9.77 -12.56 3.96
CA ARG A 99 -8.70 -13.18 3.16
C ARG A 99 -8.95 -13.05 1.65
N GLU A 100 -10.19 -13.15 1.21
CA GLU A 100 -10.61 -13.00 -0.19
C GLU A 100 -10.32 -11.61 -0.78
N ASN A 101 -10.15 -10.60 0.08
CA ASN A 101 -9.84 -9.24 -0.30
C ASN A 101 -8.33 -8.93 -0.23
N LEU A 102 -7.49 -9.94 0.05
CA LEU A 102 -6.04 -9.78 0.16
C LEU A 102 -5.29 -10.38 -1.04
N ALA A 103 -4.35 -9.61 -1.56
CA ALA A 103 -3.37 -10.04 -2.55
C ALA A 103 -1.96 -9.60 -2.12
N PHE A 104 -0.93 -10.34 -2.56
CA PHE A 104 0.46 -10.06 -2.21
C PHE A 104 1.30 -9.93 -3.48
N LEU A 105 2.00 -8.80 -3.62
CA LEU A 105 2.90 -8.55 -4.74
C LEU A 105 4.34 -8.92 -4.37
N SER A 106 4.95 -9.81 -5.15
CA SER A 106 6.35 -10.17 -5.00
C SER A 106 7.02 -10.33 -6.37
N GLY A 107 8.36 -10.26 -6.42
CA GLY A 107 9.13 -10.30 -7.67
C GLY A 107 10.52 -9.64 -7.55
N PRO A 108 11.44 -9.91 -8.51
CA PRO A 108 12.76 -9.30 -8.63
C PRO A 108 12.67 -7.93 -9.30
N THR A 109 11.92 -7.01 -8.72
CA THR A 109 11.61 -5.71 -9.34
C THR A 109 12.29 -4.57 -8.58
N PHE A 110 13.16 -3.82 -9.26
CA PHE A 110 13.72 -2.60 -8.68
C PHE A 110 12.82 -1.40 -8.93
N ALA A 111 12.55 -0.61 -7.89
CA ALA A 111 11.75 0.62 -8.01
C ALA A 111 12.28 1.57 -9.11
N LYS A 112 13.60 1.61 -9.31
CA LYS A 112 14.24 2.43 -10.34
C LYS A 112 13.90 1.95 -11.75
N GLU A 113 13.88 0.64 -11.98
CA GLU A 113 13.58 0.03 -13.29
C GLU A 113 12.11 0.28 -13.66
N ILE A 114 11.18 0.15 -12.71
CA ILE A 114 9.76 0.49 -12.92
C ILE A 114 9.59 1.95 -13.35
N MET A 115 10.27 2.88 -12.68
CA MET A 115 10.23 4.30 -13.06
C MET A 115 10.81 4.57 -14.45
N GLN A 116 11.68 3.69 -14.95
CA GLN A 116 12.28 3.75 -16.28
C GLN A 116 11.49 2.92 -17.31
N LYS A 117 10.42 2.23 -16.88
CA LYS A 117 9.65 1.28 -17.68
C LYS A 117 10.52 0.16 -18.28
N LEU A 118 11.43 -0.36 -17.46
CA LEU A 118 12.33 -1.48 -17.77
C LEU A 118 11.91 -2.77 -17.06
#